data_AF-J9G4I3-F1
#
_entry.id   AF-J9G4I3-F1
#
_cell.length_a   1.000
_cell.length_b   1.000
_cell.length_c   1.000
_cell.angle_alpha   90.00
_cell.angle_beta   90.00
_cell.angle_gamma   90.00
#
_symmetry.space_group_name_H-M   'P 1'
#
loop_
_entity.id
_entity.type
_entity.pdbx_description
1 polymer ?
#
loop_
_entity_poly.entity_id
_entity_poly.type
_entity_poly.pdbx_seq_one_letter_code
_entity_poly.pdbx_strand_id
1 'polypeptide(L)'
;MQRLGGDLLFVAKLGNDVMGRQALEAYTAEGMDTRLIRVSDEVTSGVALICVDANAENSIVVASGANMQLNESDVDPALDEMQAGDIC
;
A
#
# COMPACT_ATOMS: atom_id res chain seq x y z
N MET A 1 -11.10 -2.73 -5.95
CA MET A 1 -12.35 -1.99 -5.70
C MET A 1 -12.47 -0.75 -6.58
N GLN A 2 -11.45 0.12 -6.69
CA GLN A 2 -11.50 1.33 -7.53
C GLN A 2 -11.97 1.07 -8.97
N ARG A 3 -11.35 0.11 -9.66
CA ARG A 3 -11.68 -0.23 -11.06
C ARG A 3 -13.09 -0.82 -11.25
N LEU A 4 -13.74 -1.22 -10.16
CA LEU A 4 -15.14 -1.68 -10.14
C LEU A 4 -16.10 -0.58 -9.69
N GLY A 5 -15.61 0.65 -9.46
CA GLY A 5 -16.41 1.80 -9.02
C GLY A 5 -16.81 1.74 -7.54
N GLY A 6 -16.10 0.96 -6.71
CA GLY A 6 -16.35 0.91 -5.28
C GLY A 6 -15.81 2.15 -4.57
N ASP A 7 -16.57 2.65 -3.60
CA ASP A 7 -16.10 3.66 -2.65
C ASP A 7 -15.12 3.00 -1.67
N LEU A 8 -13.91 3.56 -1.54
CA LEU A 8 -12.85 2.96 -0.74
C LEU A 8 -11.93 4.01 -0.14
N LEU A 9 -11.47 3.71 1.06
CA LEU A 9 -10.36 4.40 1.71
C LEU A 9 -9.11 3.53 1.57
N PHE A 10 -8.02 4.11 1.08
CA PHE A 10 -6.76 3.37 0.89
C PHE A 10 -5.69 3.87 1.86
N VAL A 11 -5.43 3.06 2.89
CA VAL A 11 -4.39 3.31 3.90
C VAL A 11 -3.15 2.51 3.54
N ALA A 12 -2.01 3.18 3.42
CA ALA A 12 -0.72 2.55 3.14
C ALA A 12 0.43 3.42 3.64
N LYS A 13 1.60 2.80 3.86
CA LYS A 13 2.84 3.52 4.16
C LYS A 13 3.93 3.12 3.17
N LEU A 14 4.43 4.09 2.43
CA LEU A 14 5.46 3.94 1.40
C LEU A 14 6.79 4.49 1.91
N GLY A 15 7.90 4.07 1.31
CA GLY A 15 9.20 4.70 1.58
C GLY A 15 9.41 5.93 0.70
N ASN A 16 10.21 6.88 1.16
CA ASN A 16 10.67 8.02 0.35
C ASN A 16 11.77 7.61 -0.64
N ASP A 17 11.42 6.69 -1.55
CA ASP A 17 12.31 6.19 -2.59
C ASP A 17 11.64 6.26 -3.97
N VAL A 18 12.32 5.73 -4.98
CA VAL A 18 11.79 5.72 -6.35
C VAL A 18 10.52 4.88 -6.46
N MET A 19 10.47 3.73 -5.77
CA MET A 19 9.32 2.84 -5.84
C MET A 19 8.10 3.43 -5.15
N GLY A 20 8.28 4.07 -3.99
CA GLY A 20 7.20 4.74 -3.27
C GLY A 20 6.61 5.90 -4.08
N ARG A 21 7.46 6.71 -4.73
CA ARG A 21 7.00 7.79 -5.63
C ARG A 21 6.24 7.23 -6.83
N GLN A 22 6.76 6.20 -7.49
CA GLN A 22 6.10 5.56 -8.62
C GLN A 22 4.75 4.95 -8.23
N ALA A 23 4.66 4.31 -7.06
CA ALA A 23 3.41 3.76 -6.55
C ALA A 23 2.38 4.88 -6.30
N LEU A 24 2.78 5.97 -5.63
CA LEU A 24 1.91 7.12 -5.38
C LEU A 24 1.41 7.78 -6.68
N GLU A 25 2.29 7.96 -7.65
CA GLU A 25 1.93 8.47 -8.99
C GLU A 25 0.94 7.54 -9.69
N ALA A 26 1.17 6.23 -9.64
CA ALA A 26 0.28 5.24 -10.25
C ALA A 26 -1.12 5.26 -9.60
N TYR A 27 -1.20 5.27 -8.27
CA TYR A 27 -2.49 5.34 -7.56
C TYR A 27 -3.25 6.62 -7.90
N THR A 28 -2.54 7.76 -7.94
CA THR A 28 -3.14 9.05 -8.31
C THR A 28 -3.63 9.03 -9.77
N ALA A 29 -2.87 8.44 -10.69
CA ALA A 29 -3.24 8.30 -12.09
C ALA A 29 -4.45 7.37 -12.30
N GLU A 30 -4.65 6.37 -11.44
CA GLU A 30 -5.85 5.53 -11.42
C GLU A 30 -7.06 6.22 -10.75
N GLY A 31 -6.91 7.46 -10.29
CA GLY A 31 -7.95 8.23 -9.63
C GLY A 31 -8.29 7.71 -8.22
N MET A 32 -7.38 6.97 -7.60
CA MET A 32 -7.53 6.57 -6.21
C MET A 32 -7.33 7.76 -5.28
N ASP A 33 -8.05 7.77 -4.17
CA ASP A 33 -7.79 8.71 -3.09
C ASP A 33 -6.54 8.30 -2.32
N THR A 34 -5.50 9.14 -2.38
CA THR A 34 -4.20 8.89 -1.74
C THR A 34 -3.98 9.69 -0.46
N ARG A 35 -5.02 10.37 0.08
CA ARG A 35 -4.89 11.24 1.28
C ARG A 35 -4.44 10.49 2.54
N LEU A 36 -4.73 9.20 2.62
CA LEU A 36 -4.37 8.34 3.74
C LEU A 36 -3.09 7.54 3.51
N ILE A 37 -2.37 7.79 2.41
CA ILE A 37 -1.04 7.26 2.20
C ILE A 37 -0.02 8.10 2.97
N ARG A 38 0.89 7.43 3.68
CA ARG A 38 2.01 8.06 4.39
C ARG A 38 3.32 7.70 3.71
N VAL A 39 4.31 8.59 3.83
CA VAL A 39 5.65 8.37 3.30
C VAL A 39 6.63 8.39 4.47
N SER A 40 7.44 7.34 4.60
CA SER A 40 8.49 7.24 5.61
C SER A 40 9.83 7.68 5.02
N ASP A 41 10.51 8.59 5.72
CA ASP A 41 11.89 8.97 5.43
C ASP A 41 12.92 8.03 6.08
N GLU A 42 12.48 7.13 6.95
CA GLU A 42 13.35 6.26 7.74
C GLU A 42 13.64 4.91 7.08
N VAL A 43 12.68 4.38 6.32
CA VAL A 43 12.76 3.06 5.67
C VAL A 43 12.26 3.12 4.23
N THR A 44 12.88 2.28 3.39
CA THR A 44 12.47 2.10 2.00
C THR A 44 11.12 1.40 1.88
N SER A 45 10.49 1.52 0.72
CA SER A 45 9.28 0.82 0.33
C SER A 45 9.46 -0.69 0.44
N GLY A 46 8.37 -1.40 0.74
CA GLY A 46 8.37 -2.85 0.75
C GLY A 46 8.63 -3.43 -0.64
N VAL A 47 9.41 -4.51 -0.71
CA VAL A 47 9.73 -5.22 -1.94
C VAL A 47 9.52 -6.72 -1.78
N ALA A 48 9.03 -7.35 -2.84
CA ALA A 48 8.95 -8.80 -2.94
C ALA A 48 9.79 -9.25 -4.14
N LEU A 49 10.75 -10.14 -3.88
CA LEU A 49 11.51 -10.80 -4.92
C LEU A 49 10.80 -12.11 -5.27
N ILE A 50 10.30 -12.20 -6.50
CA ILE A 50 9.60 -13.38 -7.02
C ILE A 50 10.56 -14.11 -7.97
N CYS A 51 10.97 -15.30 -7.57
CA CYS A 51 11.82 -16.19 -8.36
C CYS A 51 10.99 -17.36 -8.86
N VAL A 52 11.10 -17.70 -10.14
CA VAL A 52 10.51 -18.92 -10.72
C VAL A 52 11.64 -19.84 -11.12
N ASP A 53 11.64 -21.07 -10.62
CA ASP A 53 12.66 -22.04 -10.93
C ASP A 53 12.41 -22.74 -12.29
N ALA A 54 13.33 -23.63 -12.69
CA ALA A 54 13.22 -24.36 -13.95
C ALA A 54 12.04 -25.35 -13.98
N ASN A 55 11.43 -25.67 -12.83
CA ASN A 55 10.29 -26.55 -12.69
C ASN A 55 8.96 -25.78 -12.60
N ALA A 56 8.99 -24.46 -12.83
CA ALA A 56 7.85 -23.55 -12.67
C ALA A 56 7.36 -23.42 -11.21
N GLU A 57 8.24 -23.64 -10.22
CA GLU A 57 7.95 -23.38 -8.82
C GLU A 57 8.25 -21.91 -8.46
N ASN A 58 7.32 -21.29 -7.73
CA ASN A 58 7.46 -19.93 -7.24
C ASN A 58 8.15 -19.91 -5.87
N SER A 59 9.20 -19.11 -5.73
CA SER A 59 9.82 -18.73 -4.46
C SER A 59 9.71 -17.22 -4.28
N ILE A 60 9.15 -16.79 -3.14
CA ILE A 60 8.90 -15.37 -2.86
C ILE A 60 9.63 -14.98 -1.58
N VAL A 61 10.50 -13.99 -1.69
CA VAL A 61 11.21 -13.39 -0.55
C VAL A 61 10.68 -11.98 -0.36
N VAL A 62 10.17 -11.67 0.83
CA VAL A 62 9.53 -10.38 1.13
C VAL A 62 10.37 -9.60 2.12
N ALA A 63 10.71 -8.36 1.76
CA ALA A 63 11.21 -7.36 2.67
C ALA A 63 10.14 -6.27 2.81
N SER A 64 9.39 -6.30 3.91
CA SER A 64 8.18 -5.48 4.07
C SER A 64 8.42 -3.97 4.11
N GLY A 65 9.63 -3.52 4.49
CA GLY A 65 10.02 -2.10 4.48
C GLY A 65 9.04 -1.21 5.24
N ALA A 66 8.68 -0.08 4.63
CA ALA A 66 7.74 0.91 5.16
C ALA A 66 6.38 0.35 5.59
N ASN A 67 5.93 -0.78 5.02
CA ASN A 67 4.68 -1.42 5.42
C ASN A 67 4.70 -1.88 6.88
N MET A 68 5.86 -2.26 7.42
CA MET A 68 5.99 -2.64 8.84
C MET A 68 5.99 -1.46 9.81
N GLN A 69 6.11 -0.23 9.32
CA GLN A 69 5.98 0.98 10.13
C GLN A 69 4.54 1.52 10.17
N LEU A 70 3.60 0.91 9.45
CA LEU A 70 2.19 1.27 9.55
C LEU A 70 1.71 1.00 10.98
N ASN A 71 1.07 1.98 11.59
CA ASN A 71 0.63 1.92 12.97
C ASN A 71 -0.79 2.48 13.12
N GLU A 72 -1.33 2.40 14.34
CA GLU A 72 -2.68 2.83 14.70
C GLU A 72 -2.97 4.27 14.24
N SER A 73 -2.05 5.21 14.46
CA SER A 73 -2.26 6.61 14.09
C SER A 73 -2.35 6.86 12.57
N ASP A 74 -1.84 5.94 11.75
CA ASP A 74 -2.01 6.00 10.30
C ASP A 74 -3.39 5.49 9.86
N VAL A 75 -3.98 4.59 10.65
CA VAL A 75 -5.23 3.87 10.35
C VAL A 75 -6.45 4.54 10.98
N ASP A 76 -6.30 5.15 12.15
CA ASP A 76 -7.38 5.80 12.91
C ASP A 76 -8.24 6.76 12.05
N PRO A 77 -7.66 7.64 11.18
CA PRO A 77 -8.47 8.51 10.34
C PRO A 77 -9.40 7.75 9.39
N ALA A 78 -8.99 6.58 8.91
CA ALA A 78 -9.86 5.75 8.07
C ALA A 78 -11.00 5.15 8.88
N LEU A 79 -10.71 4.67 10.10
CA LEU A 79 -11.71 4.08 10.99
C LEU A 79 -12.75 5.10 11.44
N ASP A 80 -12.35 6.36 11.63
CA ASP A 80 -13.26 7.47 11.96
C ASP A 80 -14.23 7.79 10.82
N GLU A 81 -13.82 7.55 9.56
CA GLU A 81 -14.67 7.74 8.37
C GLU A 81 -15.58 6.52 8.08
N MET A 82 -15.30 5.35 8.67
CA MET A 82 -16.09 4.13 8.45
C MET A 82 -17.52 4.24 8.97
N GLN A 83 -18.45 3.67 8.21
CA GLN A 83 -19.88 3.62 8.50
C GLN A 83 -20.38 2.19 8.69
N ALA A 84 -21.59 2.07 9.24
CA ALA A 84 -22.23 0.77 9.38
C ALA A 84 -22.55 0.17 8.00
N GLY A 85 -21.93 -0.98 7.70
CA GLY A 85 -22.04 -1.66 6.41
C GLY A 85 -20.73 -1.67 5.62
N ASP A 86 -19.74 -0.87 6.03
CA ASP A 86 -18.42 -0.87 5.43
C ASP A 86 -17.63 -2.12 5.83
N ILE A 87 -16.67 -2.49 4.98
CA ILE A 87 -15.83 -3.68 5.12
C ILE A 87 -14.37 -3.24 5.16
N CYS A 88 -13.67 -3.64 6.23
CA CYS A 88 -12.21 -3.53 6.35
C CYS A 88 -11.52 -4.77 5.78
#